data_AF-A0A2N9FXQ4-F1
#
_entry.id   AF-A0A2N9FXQ4-F1
#
_cell.length_a   1.000
_cell.length_b   1.000
_cell.length_c   1.000
_cell.angle_alpha   90.00
_cell.angle_beta   90.00
_cell.angle_gamma   90.00
#
_symmetry.space_group_name_H-M   'P 1'
#
loop_
_entity.id
_entity.type
_entity.pdbx_description
1 polymer ?
#
loop_
_entity_poly.entity_id
_entity_poly.type
_entity_poly.pdbx_seq_one_letter_code
_entity_poly.pdbx_strand_id
1 'polypeptide(L)'
;MREQQMCNVVCRIRLDAQAAKEFKEKIDDDYRVNMILDDLPLVVPTRMHDQENSIVYQHGFRVGFKGQYAGSKEEKYFINNHLSFTVKFHKDPVTELARIVGFEVIPFSIKHEFDGEWGKKMHLTTCDPHSNTPQEVEDKEEIIYTYDVEFQESDVKWASRWDTYLLMADDQMHWFSIVNSLMIVLFLLGIVAMIMLWTLCRSKYNRLETQEEA
;
A
#
# COMPACT_ATOMS: atom_id res chain seq x y z
N MET A 1 -21.55 -15.43 13.84
CA MET A 1 -21.20 -14.53 12.70
C MET A 1 -19.92 -13.71 12.88
N ARG A 2 -19.45 -13.38 14.09
CA ARG A 2 -18.03 -12.96 14.29
C ARG A 2 -17.23 -14.18 14.72
N GLU A 3 -17.08 -15.13 13.79
CA GLU A 3 -16.32 -16.35 14.04
C GLU A 3 -14.92 -16.14 13.53
N GLN A 4 -13.94 -16.39 14.40
CA GLN A 4 -12.55 -16.44 13.98
C GLN A 4 -12.38 -17.61 13.03
N GLN A 5 -11.72 -17.36 11.91
CA GLN A 5 -11.43 -18.39 10.94
C GLN A 5 -9.92 -18.46 10.76
N MET A 6 -9.39 -19.67 10.75
CA MET A 6 -7.97 -19.93 10.60
C MET A 6 -7.75 -20.86 9.42
N CYS A 7 -6.73 -20.57 8.63
CA CYS A 7 -6.21 -21.35 7.53
C CYS A 7 -7.28 -21.72 6.48
N ASN A 8 -8.12 -20.75 6.12
CA ASN A 8 -9.10 -20.96 5.08
C ASN A 8 -8.42 -20.98 3.71
N VAL A 9 -8.64 -22.05 2.95
CA VAL A 9 -8.12 -22.18 1.59
C VAL A 9 -8.99 -21.40 0.63
N VAL A 10 -8.37 -20.53 -0.17
CA VAL A 10 -9.04 -19.80 -1.26
C VAL A 10 -8.96 -20.60 -2.54
N CYS A 11 -7.74 -20.83 -3.00
CA CYS A 11 -7.49 -21.47 -4.29
C CYS A 11 -6.07 -22.05 -4.34
N ARG A 12 -5.84 -22.87 -5.36
CA ARG A 12 -4.54 -23.37 -5.75
C ARG A 12 -4.30 -23.03 -7.20
N ILE A 13 -3.12 -22.53 -7.48
CA ILE A 13 -2.63 -22.28 -8.82
C ILE A 13 -1.33 -23.05 -9.03
N ARG A 14 -1.12 -23.55 -10.24
CA ARG A 14 0.17 -24.08 -10.66
C ARG A 14 0.77 -23.09 -11.62
N LEU A 15 1.98 -22.62 -11.32
CA LEU A 15 2.68 -21.67 -12.16
C LEU A 15 3.23 -22.36 -13.40
N ASP A 16 3.03 -21.73 -14.55
CA ASP A 16 3.85 -21.97 -15.73
C ASP A 16 5.00 -20.94 -15.78
N ALA A 17 5.93 -21.14 -16.71
CA ALA A 17 7.09 -20.26 -16.86
C ALA A 17 6.70 -18.79 -17.15
N GLN A 18 5.58 -18.56 -17.83
CA GLN A 18 5.11 -17.20 -18.14
C GLN A 18 4.55 -16.52 -16.88
N ALA A 19 3.66 -17.20 -16.15
CA ALA A 19 3.06 -16.70 -14.92
C ALA A 19 4.13 -16.46 -13.84
N ALA A 20 5.11 -17.37 -13.71
CA ALA A 20 6.24 -17.17 -12.80
C ALA A 20 7.03 -15.90 -13.15
N LYS A 21 7.27 -15.64 -14.44
CA LYS A 21 7.93 -14.41 -14.89
C LYS A 21 7.08 -13.17 -14.59
N GLU A 22 5.78 -13.20 -14.87
CA GLU A 22 4.87 -12.08 -14.59
C GLU A 22 4.80 -11.76 -13.10
N PHE A 23 4.81 -12.77 -12.21
CA PHE A 23 4.88 -12.54 -10.77
C PHE A 23 6.21 -11.91 -10.36
N LYS A 24 7.35 -12.37 -10.90
CA LYS A 24 8.67 -11.78 -10.64
C LYS A 24 8.73 -10.31 -11.06
N GLU A 25 8.25 -9.98 -12.26
CA GLU A 25 8.15 -8.60 -12.75
C GLU A 25 7.27 -7.73 -11.85
N LYS A 26 6.11 -8.23 -11.41
CA LYS A 26 5.23 -7.51 -10.46
C LYS A 26 5.88 -7.28 -9.10
N ILE A 27 6.71 -8.22 -8.63
CA ILE A 27 7.45 -8.08 -7.37
C ILE A 27 8.53 -7.00 -7.53
N ASP A 28 9.23 -6.96 -8.66
CA ASP A 28 10.23 -5.93 -8.96
C ASP A 28 9.62 -4.53 -9.06
N ASP A 29 8.43 -4.42 -9.65
CA ASP A 29 7.68 -3.17 -9.80
C ASP A 29 6.92 -2.74 -8.53
N ASP A 30 7.11 -3.44 -7.41
CA ASP A 30 6.44 -3.19 -6.12
C ASP A 30 4.91 -3.16 -6.20
N TYR A 31 4.31 -4.06 -7.00
CA TYR A 31 2.85 -4.15 -7.10
C TYR A 31 2.22 -4.49 -5.75
N ARG A 32 1.15 -3.77 -5.43
CA ARG A 32 0.36 -3.95 -4.21
C ARG A 32 -1.06 -4.36 -4.54
N VAL A 33 -1.58 -5.31 -3.77
CA VAL A 33 -2.97 -5.75 -3.85
C VAL A 33 -3.79 -4.90 -2.89
N ASN A 34 -4.78 -4.21 -3.43
CA ASN A 34 -5.72 -3.40 -2.68
C ASN A 34 -7.05 -4.14 -2.55
N MET A 35 -7.64 -4.09 -1.36
CA MET A 35 -8.97 -4.60 -1.07
C MET A 35 -9.73 -3.57 -0.24
N ILE A 36 -11.06 -3.66 -0.21
CA ILE A 36 -11.93 -2.74 0.51
C ILE A 36 -12.96 -3.56 1.29
N LEU A 37 -13.25 -3.13 2.52
CA LEU A 37 -14.31 -3.68 3.36
C LEU A 37 -15.06 -2.54 4.05
N ASP A 38 -16.37 -2.45 3.84
CA ASP A 38 -17.22 -1.38 4.42
C ASP A 38 -16.69 0.04 4.13
N ASP A 39 -16.27 0.25 2.87
CA ASP A 39 -15.59 1.43 2.35
C ASP A 39 -14.22 1.76 2.98
N LEU A 40 -13.69 0.91 3.86
CA LEU A 40 -12.34 1.06 4.41
C LEU A 40 -11.32 0.32 3.54
N PRO A 41 -10.22 0.98 3.15
CA PRO A 41 -9.15 0.32 2.42
C PRO A 41 -8.38 -0.63 3.34
N LEU A 42 -7.92 -1.74 2.76
CA LEU A 42 -7.02 -2.66 3.43
C LEU A 42 -5.67 -1.99 3.67
N VAL A 43 -5.16 -2.11 4.90
CA VAL A 43 -3.85 -1.56 5.26
C VAL A 43 -2.95 -2.57 5.93
N VAL A 44 -1.64 -2.41 5.71
CA VAL A 44 -0.58 -3.13 6.42
C VAL A 44 -0.03 -2.23 7.52
N PRO A 45 -0.10 -2.62 8.80
CA PRO A 45 0.54 -1.89 9.88
C PRO A 45 2.05 -2.13 9.87
N THR A 46 2.83 -1.07 9.66
CA THR A 46 4.30 -1.10 9.65
C THR A 46 4.84 -0.30 10.81
N ARG A 47 5.74 -0.88 11.60
CA ARG A 47 6.44 -0.15 12.68
C ARG A 47 7.56 0.70 12.08
N MET A 48 7.55 2.01 12.34
CA MET A 48 8.69 2.85 11.96
C MET A 48 9.89 2.54 12.87
N HIS A 49 11.08 2.46 12.28
CA HIS A 49 12.32 2.16 13.01
C HIS A 49 12.84 3.38 13.80
N ASP A 50 12.41 4.59 13.44
CA ASP A 50 13.00 5.86 13.88
C ASP A 50 12.25 6.53 15.05
N GLN A 51 11.04 6.07 15.34
CA GLN A 51 10.24 6.55 16.47
C GLN A 51 9.67 5.34 17.20
N GLU A 52 10.20 5.05 18.39
CA GLU A 52 9.64 4.04 19.27
C GLU A 52 8.15 4.33 19.44
N ASN A 53 7.31 3.43 18.90
CA ASN A 53 5.86 3.37 19.03
C ASN A 53 4.96 4.08 17.97
N SER A 54 5.46 4.57 16.85
CA SER A 54 4.58 4.99 15.74
C SER A 54 4.33 3.85 14.73
N ILE A 55 3.06 3.43 14.62
CA ILE A 55 2.59 2.50 13.59
C ILE A 55 2.13 3.34 12.41
N VAL A 56 2.75 3.09 11.26
CA VAL A 56 2.32 3.68 9.98
C VAL A 56 1.55 2.64 9.22
N TYR A 57 0.37 3.01 8.78
CA TYR A 57 -0.44 2.18 7.91
C TYR A 57 -0.01 2.42 6.47
N GLN A 58 0.08 1.36 5.68
CA GLN A 58 0.30 1.47 4.23
C GLN A 58 -0.83 0.78 3.47
N HIS A 59 -1.31 1.37 2.38
CA HIS A 59 -2.42 0.82 1.61
C HIS A 59 -2.01 -0.45 0.84
N GLY A 60 -2.80 -1.51 1.00
CA GLY A 60 -2.59 -2.79 0.35
C GLY A 60 -1.31 -3.50 0.80
N PHE A 61 -1.20 -4.77 0.43
CA PHE A 61 0.00 -5.57 0.70
C PHE A 61 0.77 -5.84 -0.60
N ARG A 62 2.09 -5.98 -0.50
CA ARG A 62 2.95 -6.30 -1.66
C ARG A 62 2.64 -7.70 -2.16
N VAL A 63 2.62 -7.91 -3.48
CA VAL A 63 2.42 -9.24 -4.08
C VAL A 63 3.46 -10.24 -3.56
N GLY A 64 4.68 -9.79 -3.35
CA GLY A 64 5.77 -10.61 -2.84
C GLY A 64 6.98 -9.76 -2.46
N PHE A 65 8.12 -10.40 -2.25
CA PHE A 65 9.37 -9.74 -1.92
C PHE A 65 10.56 -10.55 -2.43
N LYS A 66 11.71 -9.88 -2.55
CA LYS A 66 13.01 -10.52 -2.80
C LYS A 66 13.71 -10.81 -1.48
N GLY A 67 14.32 -11.98 -1.35
CA GLY A 67 15.00 -12.38 -0.14
C GLY A 67 16.10 -13.41 -0.41
N GLN A 68 16.86 -13.72 0.62
CA GLN A 68 17.95 -14.69 0.57
C GLN A 68 17.75 -15.73 1.66
N TYR A 69 18.04 -17.00 1.35
CA TYR A 69 18.09 -18.03 2.37
C TYR A 69 19.31 -17.86 3.27
N ALA A 70 19.18 -18.23 4.53
CA ALA A 70 20.31 -18.23 5.47
C ALA A 70 21.45 -19.10 4.93
N GLY A 71 22.59 -18.47 4.59
CA GLY A 71 23.76 -19.15 4.05
C GLY A 71 23.87 -19.18 2.51
N SER A 72 22.87 -18.69 1.78
CA SER A 72 22.96 -18.45 0.33
C SER A 72 23.11 -16.96 0.03
N LYS A 73 23.89 -16.64 -1.01
CA LYS A 73 23.97 -15.28 -1.58
C LYS A 73 23.01 -15.08 -2.75
N GLU A 74 22.29 -16.12 -3.14
CA GLU A 74 21.35 -16.07 -4.23
C GLU A 74 20.06 -15.39 -3.78
N GLU A 75 19.73 -14.29 -4.44
CA GLU A 75 18.46 -13.59 -4.24
C GLU A 75 17.36 -14.32 -4.98
N LYS A 76 16.28 -14.63 -4.27
CA LYS A 76 15.12 -15.34 -4.80
C LYS A 76 13.84 -14.54 -4.57
N TYR A 77 12.83 -14.86 -5.37
CA TYR A 77 11.52 -14.22 -5.33
C TYR A 77 10.56 -15.06 -4.50
N PHE A 78 9.90 -14.41 -3.54
CA PHE A 78 8.91 -15.01 -2.67
C PHE A 78 7.56 -14.32 -2.84
N ILE A 79 6.49 -15.09 -2.75
CA ILE A 79 5.12 -14.57 -2.88
C ILE A 79 4.41 -14.54 -1.53
N ASN A 80 3.60 -13.50 -1.30
CA ASN A 80 2.70 -13.43 -0.15
C ASN A 80 1.40 -14.14 -0.49
N ASN A 81 1.26 -15.37 -0.03
CA ASN A 81 0.14 -16.25 -0.34
C ASN A 81 -0.76 -16.57 0.87
N HIS A 82 -0.32 -16.26 2.09
CA HIS A 82 -1.14 -16.36 3.29
C HIS A 82 -1.42 -14.96 3.85
N LEU A 83 -2.71 -14.63 4.04
CA LEU A 83 -3.13 -13.32 4.50
C LEU A 83 -3.83 -13.42 5.84
N SER A 84 -3.24 -12.85 6.89
CA SER A 84 -3.90 -12.76 8.19
C SER A 84 -4.64 -11.42 8.30
N PHE A 85 -5.97 -11.46 8.23
CA PHE A 85 -6.82 -10.29 8.31
C PHE A 85 -7.25 -10.02 9.74
N THR A 86 -7.15 -8.75 10.16
CA THR A 86 -7.72 -8.27 11.42
C THR A 86 -8.81 -7.26 11.09
N VAL A 87 -10.06 -7.65 11.36
CA VAL A 87 -11.23 -6.78 11.21
C VAL A 87 -11.55 -6.16 12.55
N LYS A 88 -11.28 -4.86 12.68
CA LYS A 88 -11.58 -4.10 13.89
C LYS A 88 -13.01 -3.60 13.86
N PHE A 89 -13.73 -3.81 14.95
CA PHE A 89 -15.11 -3.34 15.10
C PHE A 89 -15.27 -2.55 16.40
N HIS A 90 -16.18 -1.57 16.35
CA HIS A 90 -16.60 -0.81 17.51
C HIS A 90 -17.99 -1.27 17.94
N LYS A 91 -18.16 -1.59 19.22
CA LYS A 91 -19.46 -1.92 19.80
C LYS A 91 -20.03 -0.69 20.50
N ASP A 92 -21.22 -0.26 20.07
CA ASP A 92 -21.93 0.82 20.74
C ASP A 92 -22.48 0.31 22.10
N PRO A 93 -22.14 0.96 23.23
CA PRO A 93 -22.55 0.53 24.55
C PRO A 93 -24.07 0.67 24.81
N VAL A 94 -24.78 1.49 24.03
CA VAL A 94 -26.21 1.74 24.18
C VAL A 94 -27.02 0.83 23.27
N THR A 95 -26.63 0.75 21.98
CA THR A 95 -27.41 0.01 20.98
C THR A 95 -26.95 -1.43 20.81
N GLU A 96 -25.81 -1.83 21.42
CA GLU A 96 -25.15 -3.13 21.26
C GLU A 96 -24.76 -3.46 19.81
N LEU A 97 -24.91 -2.51 18.88
CA LEU A 97 -24.58 -2.69 17.47
C LEU A 97 -23.07 -2.63 17.27
N ALA A 98 -22.54 -3.56 16.47
CA ALA A 98 -21.15 -3.58 16.05
C ALA A 98 -20.99 -2.96 14.66
N ARG A 99 -20.02 -2.07 14.50
CA ARG A 99 -19.68 -1.47 13.20
C ARG A 99 -18.20 -1.61 12.90
N ILE A 100 -17.84 -1.80 11.64
CA ILE A 100 -16.45 -1.96 11.22
C ILE A 100 -15.75 -0.60 11.26
N VAL A 101 -14.58 -0.57 11.90
CA VAL A 101 -13.77 0.64 12.09
C VAL A 101 -12.32 0.46 11.66
N GLY A 102 -11.90 -0.75 11.31
CA GLY A 102 -10.58 -0.99 10.75
C GLY A 102 -10.50 -2.31 9.97
N PHE A 103 -9.64 -2.31 8.96
CA PHE A 103 -9.38 -3.45 8.11
C PHE A 103 -7.87 -3.56 7.83
N GLU A 104 -7.23 -4.46 8.56
CA GLU A 104 -5.78 -4.64 8.57
C GLU A 104 -5.40 -6.01 8.02
N VAL A 105 -4.22 -6.11 7.42
CA VAL A 105 -3.64 -7.38 6.95
C VAL A 105 -2.18 -7.48 7.30
N ILE A 106 -1.76 -8.70 7.68
CA ILE A 106 -0.36 -9.08 7.77
C ILE A 106 -0.13 -10.18 6.72
N PRO A 107 0.65 -9.89 5.65
CA PRO A 107 0.96 -10.86 4.63
C PRO A 107 2.11 -11.78 5.06
N PHE A 108 1.99 -13.06 4.73
CA PHE A 108 3.01 -14.07 4.95
C PHE A 108 3.29 -14.85 3.67
N SER A 109 4.55 -15.29 3.53
CA SER A 109 4.95 -16.26 2.51
C SER A 109 5.09 -17.63 3.16
N ILE A 110 4.25 -18.57 2.76
CA ILE A 110 4.19 -19.92 3.33
C ILE A 110 4.15 -20.94 2.19
N LYS A 111 5.16 -21.79 2.12
CA LYS A 111 5.14 -22.96 1.24
C LYS A 111 4.20 -23.99 1.83
N HIS A 112 2.98 -24.04 1.30
CA HIS A 112 1.94 -24.89 1.83
C HIS A 112 2.10 -26.34 1.40
N GLU A 113 2.19 -27.22 2.39
CA GLU A 113 2.08 -28.66 2.22
C GLU A 113 0.70 -29.13 2.70
N PHE A 114 0.13 -30.12 2.02
CA PHE A 114 -1.16 -30.70 2.35
C PHE A 114 -1.14 -32.21 2.18
N ASP A 115 -1.91 -32.89 3.03
CA ASP A 115 -2.19 -34.31 2.93
C ASP A 115 -3.56 -34.53 2.30
N GLY A 116 -3.65 -35.52 1.40
CA GLY A 116 -4.90 -36.01 0.80
C GLY A 116 -5.20 -35.50 -0.62
N GLU A 117 -6.42 -35.79 -1.08
CA GLU A 117 -6.91 -35.34 -2.39
C GLU A 117 -7.45 -33.90 -2.31
N TRP A 118 -6.97 -33.03 -3.21
CA TRP A 118 -7.46 -31.66 -3.35
C TRP A 118 -8.98 -31.60 -3.53
N GLY A 119 -9.65 -30.76 -2.73
CA GLY A 119 -11.08 -30.49 -2.86
C GLY A 119 -12.05 -31.43 -2.12
N LYS A 120 -11.59 -32.54 -1.52
CA LYS A 120 -12.45 -33.43 -0.71
C LYS A 120 -12.08 -33.45 0.76
N LYS A 121 -10.90 -33.99 1.07
CA LYS A 121 -10.37 -34.17 2.43
C LYS A 121 -8.92 -33.74 2.41
N MET A 122 -8.74 -32.44 2.31
CA MET A 122 -7.44 -31.80 2.35
C MET A 122 -7.21 -31.27 3.75
N HIS A 123 -6.06 -31.60 4.34
CA HIS A 123 -5.60 -30.99 5.57
C HIS A 123 -4.25 -30.31 5.29
N LEU A 124 -4.19 -28.99 5.53
CA LEU A 124 -2.94 -28.24 5.44
C LEU A 124 -2.12 -28.49 6.71
N THR A 125 -0.87 -28.91 6.55
CA THR A 125 0.06 -29.15 7.67
C THR A 125 0.86 -27.90 8.07
N THR A 126 0.77 -26.84 7.25
CA THR A 126 1.66 -25.66 7.27
C THR A 126 0.99 -24.39 7.82
N CYS A 127 -0.15 -24.54 8.47
CA CYS A 127 -0.83 -23.43 9.15
C CYS A 127 -0.50 -23.36 10.65
N ASP A 128 0.50 -24.11 11.11
CA ASP A 128 1.01 -24.06 12.47
C ASP A 128 2.17 -23.03 12.56
N PRO A 129 2.21 -22.14 13.57
CA PRO A 129 3.21 -21.07 13.70
C PRO A 129 4.70 -21.47 13.69
N HIS A 130 5.05 -22.75 13.78
CA HIS A 130 6.39 -23.19 14.16
C HIS A 130 7.29 -23.65 13.00
N SER A 131 6.79 -23.81 11.77
CA SER A 131 7.65 -24.30 10.67
C SER A 131 7.13 -23.97 9.28
N ASN A 132 7.24 -22.70 8.89
CA ASN A 132 6.84 -22.27 7.55
C ASN A 132 8.07 -21.81 6.77
N THR A 133 8.41 -22.58 5.72
CA THR A 133 9.38 -22.13 4.72
C THR A 133 8.69 -21.16 3.77
N PRO A 134 9.37 -20.12 3.26
CA PRO A 134 8.75 -19.16 2.35
C PRO A 134 8.49 -19.81 0.98
N GLN A 135 7.41 -19.38 0.31
CA GLN A 135 7.01 -19.89 -0.99
C GLN A 135 7.78 -19.16 -2.10
N GLU A 136 8.69 -19.87 -2.75
CA GLU A 136 9.40 -19.39 -3.94
C GLU A 136 8.48 -19.30 -5.16
N VAL A 137 8.77 -18.36 -6.06
CA VAL A 137 8.09 -18.19 -7.34
C VAL A 137 8.96 -18.79 -8.45
N GLU A 138 8.66 -20.02 -8.89
CA GLU A 138 9.38 -20.69 -9.98
C GLU A 138 8.44 -21.46 -10.93
N ASP A 139 8.95 -21.84 -12.11
CA ASP A 139 8.20 -22.66 -13.07
C ASP A 139 7.78 -24.00 -12.42
N LYS A 140 6.51 -24.38 -12.65
CA LYS A 140 5.86 -25.61 -12.17
C LYS A 140 5.61 -25.69 -10.66
N GLU A 141 5.99 -24.68 -9.89
CA GLU A 141 5.63 -24.59 -8.47
C GLU A 141 4.12 -24.41 -8.30
N GLU A 142 3.59 -24.93 -7.19
CA GLU A 142 2.18 -24.82 -6.85
C GLU A 142 2.01 -23.87 -5.68
N ILE A 143 1.20 -22.83 -5.88
CA ILE A 143 0.91 -21.82 -4.87
C ILE A 143 -0.51 -22.04 -4.38
N ILE A 144 -0.65 -22.24 -3.08
CA ILE A 144 -1.93 -22.30 -2.40
C ILE A 144 -2.13 -20.97 -1.70
N TYR A 145 -3.28 -20.34 -1.92
CA TYR A 145 -3.65 -19.12 -1.24
C TYR A 145 -4.55 -19.44 -0.05
N THR A 146 -4.19 -18.89 1.10
CA THR A 146 -4.93 -19.09 2.35
C THR A 146 -5.11 -17.78 3.08
N TYR A 147 -6.07 -17.74 3.99
CA TYR A 147 -6.29 -16.57 4.84
C TYR A 147 -6.82 -16.92 6.22
N ASP A 148 -6.54 -16.03 7.16
CA ASP A 148 -7.11 -16.01 8.50
C ASP A 148 -7.97 -14.77 8.67
N VAL A 149 -9.01 -14.87 9.49
CA VAL A 149 -9.83 -13.72 9.88
C VAL A 149 -9.96 -13.70 11.38
N GLU A 150 -9.45 -12.63 11.97
CA GLU A 150 -9.63 -12.30 13.37
C GLU A 150 -10.49 -11.04 13.51
N PHE A 151 -11.46 -11.09 14.43
CA PHE A 151 -12.26 -9.93 14.80
C PHE A 151 -11.75 -9.37 16.13
N GLN A 152 -11.40 -8.09 16.14
CA GLN A 152 -10.90 -7.40 17.33
C GLN A 152 -11.80 -6.22 17.68
N GLU A 153 -12.18 -6.11 18.94
CA GLU A 153 -12.91 -4.94 19.43
C GLU A 153 -11.97 -3.74 19.57
N SER A 154 -12.43 -2.55 19.19
CA SER A 154 -11.66 -1.31 19.19
C SER A 154 -12.47 -0.15 19.76
N ASP A 155 -11.77 0.72 20.50
CA ASP A 155 -12.33 1.95 21.07
C ASP A 155 -12.51 3.07 20.03
N VAL A 156 -12.03 2.88 18.80
CA VAL A 156 -12.19 3.84 17.71
C VAL A 156 -13.67 4.02 17.38
N LYS A 157 -14.17 5.24 17.51
CA LYS A 157 -15.56 5.56 17.15
C LYS A 157 -15.75 5.49 15.64
N TRP A 158 -16.92 5.03 15.22
CA TRP A 158 -17.25 4.90 13.79
C TRP A 158 -17.10 6.22 13.01
N ALA A 159 -17.42 7.37 13.62
CA ALA A 159 -17.30 8.68 12.97
C ALA A 159 -15.85 9.10 12.64
N SER A 160 -14.87 8.63 13.43
CA SER A 160 -13.43 8.95 13.27
C SER A 160 -12.65 7.81 12.63
N ARG A 161 -13.33 6.81 12.06
CA ARG A 161 -12.68 5.60 11.54
C ARG A 161 -11.73 5.86 10.36
N TRP A 162 -11.92 6.97 9.65
CA TRP A 162 -11.06 7.38 8.55
C TRP A 162 -9.76 8.06 9.02
N ASP A 163 -9.73 8.59 10.24
CA ASP A 163 -8.59 9.39 10.73
C ASP A 163 -7.29 8.57 10.71
N THR A 164 -7.36 7.29 11.09
CA THR A 164 -6.20 6.36 11.07
C THR A 164 -5.63 6.16 9.67
N TYR A 165 -6.46 6.25 8.63
CA TYR A 165 -6.06 6.07 7.23
C TYR A 165 -5.59 7.37 6.58
N LEU A 166 -5.97 8.52 7.12
CA LEU A 166 -5.54 9.83 6.63
C LEU A 166 -4.17 10.24 7.17
N LEU A 167 -3.71 9.63 8.26
CA LEU A 167 -2.40 9.87 8.87
C LEU A 167 -1.23 9.20 8.12
N MET A 168 -1.41 8.83 6.84
CA MET A 168 -0.39 8.12 6.07
C MET A 168 0.85 8.96 5.75
N ALA A 169 1.99 8.26 5.73
CA ALA A 169 3.36 8.75 5.67
C ALA A 169 3.80 9.36 4.33
N ASP A 170 2.94 10.12 3.66
CA ASP A 170 3.27 10.81 2.40
C ASP A 170 3.42 12.32 2.57
N ASP A 171 4.15 12.73 3.61
CA ASP A 171 4.52 14.14 3.80
C ASP A 171 5.84 14.51 3.09
N GLN A 172 6.52 13.55 2.44
CA GLN A 172 7.85 13.78 1.86
C GLN A 172 7.90 13.99 0.34
N MET A 173 6.90 13.60 -0.47
CA MET A 173 7.08 13.58 -1.94
C MET A 173 6.47 14.74 -2.75
N HIS A 174 5.65 15.62 -2.17
CA HIS A 174 4.99 16.67 -2.97
C HIS A 174 5.60 18.07 -2.90
N TRP A 175 6.39 18.39 -1.88
CA TRP A 175 6.89 19.76 -1.71
C TRP A 175 7.88 20.17 -2.81
N PHE A 176 8.64 19.23 -3.40
CA PHE A 176 9.53 19.52 -4.52
C PHE A 176 8.77 20.00 -5.78
N SER A 177 7.64 19.36 -6.09
CA SER A 177 6.77 19.76 -7.20
C SER A 177 6.10 21.12 -6.94
N ILE A 178 5.70 21.38 -5.70
CA ILE A 178 5.13 22.68 -5.29
C ILE A 178 6.18 23.79 -5.47
N VAL A 179 7.40 23.62 -4.96
CA VAL A 179 8.48 24.60 -5.10
C VAL A 179 8.85 24.82 -6.57
N ASN A 180 8.97 23.75 -7.36
CA ASN A 180 9.29 23.86 -8.78
C ASN A 180 8.20 24.63 -9.55
N SER A 181 6.92 24.35 -9.28
CA SER A 181 5.82 25.07 -9.91
C SER A 181 5.79 26.55 -9.50
N LEU A 182 6.05 26.86 -8.23
CA LEU A 182 6.06 28.23 -7.70
C LEU A 182 7.22 29.06 -8.30
N MET A 183 8.38 28.45 -8.49
CA MET A 183 9.53 29.08 -9.13
C MET A 183 9.22 29.51 -10.57
N ILE A 184 8.55 28.64 -11.35
CA ILE A 184 8.15 28.93 -12.74
C ILE A 184 7.15 30.10 -12.78
N VAL A 185 6.16 30.11 -11.89
CA VAL A 185 5.15 31.17 -11.83
C VAL A 185 5.78 32.52 -11.51
N LEU A 186 6.68 32.60 -10.52
CA LEU A 186 7.39 33.85 -10.18
C LEU A 186 8.25 34.36 -11.34
N PHE A 187 8.91 33.47 -12.06
CA PHE A 187 9.73 33.83 -13.22
C PHE A 187 8.87 34.41 -14.37
N LEU A 188 7.75 33.76 -14.69
CA LEU A 188 6.82 34.25 -15.71
C LEU A 188 6.20 35.60 -15.32
N LEU A 189 5.80 35.78 -14.05
CA LEU A 189 5.32 37.07 -13.55
C LEU A 189 6.39 38.17 -13.64
N GLY A 190 7.65 37.84 -13.35
CA GLY A 190 8.79 38.76 -13.49
C GLY A 190 9.02 39.21 -14.94
N ILE A 191 8.95 38.30 -15.90
CA ILE A 191 9.07 38.62 -17.34
C ILE A 191 7.92 39.53 -17.78
N VAL A 192 6.68 39.19 -17.42
CA VAL A 192 5.50 40.00 -17.78
C VAL A 192 5.61 41.41 -17.18
N ALA A 193 6.02 41.52 -15.92
CA ALA A 193 6.24 42.81 -15.26
C ALA A 193 7.34 43.62 -15.95
N MET A 194 8.46 43.00 -16.34
CA MET A 194 9.52 43.67 -17.10
C MET A 194 9.03 44.18 -18.46
N ILE A 195 8.24 43.38 -19.20
CA ILE A 195 7.67 43.79 -20.49
C ILE A 195 6.68 44.96 -20.30
N MET A 196 5.84 44.92 -19.27
CA MET A 196 4.92 46.03 -18.96
C MET A 196 5.66 47.31 -18.57
N LEU A 197 6.70 47.21 -17.74
CA LEU A 197 7.53 48.35 -17.36
C LEU A 197 8.28 48.92 -18.56
N TRP A 198 8.86 48.06 -19.40
CA TRP A 198 9.57 48.48 -20.61
C TRP A 198 8.65 49.20 -21.60
N THR A 199 7.45 48.68 -21.82
CA THR A 199 6.45 49.32 -22.70
C THR A 199 5.95 50.66 -22.14
N LEU A 200 5.73 50.77 -20.82
CA LEU A 200 5.34 52.02 -20.17
C LEU A 200 6.43 53.09 -20.21
N CYS A 201 7.68 52.74 -19.90
CA CYS A 201 8.80 53.69 -19.98
C CYS A 201 9.05 54.15 -21.41
N ARG A 202 9.00 53.23 -22.39
CA ARG A 202 9.12 53.57 -23.81
C ARG A 202 8.00 54.49 -24.28
N SER A 203 6.77 54.25 -23.86
CA SER A 203 5.64 55.13 -24.17
C SER A 203 5.83 56.55 -23.60
N LYS A 204 6.32 56.68 -22.37
CA LYS A 204 6.64 57.98 -21.77
C LYS A 204 7.73 58.73 -22.52
N TYR A 205 8.81 58.04 -22.89
CA TYR A 205 9.93 58.63 -23.63
C TYR A 205 9.48 59.14 -25.02
N ASN A 206 8.76 58.31 -25.78
CA ASN A 206 8.21 58.71 -27.09
C ASN A 206 7.27 59.92 -27.01
N ARG A 207 6.51 60.09 -25.92
CA ARG A 207 5.63 61.25 -25.70
C ARG A 207 6.39 62.56 -25.41
N LEU A 208 7.56 62.48 -24.79
CA LEU A 208 8.39 63.66 -24.50
C LEU A 208 9.08 64.16 -25.76
N GLU A 209 9.61 63.26 -26.61
CA GLU A 209 10.19 63.64 -27.91
C GLU A 209 9.16 64.36 -28.80
N THR A 210 7.91 63.90 -28.84
CA THR A 210 6.85 64.59 -29.60
C THR A 210 6.47 65.96 -29.04
N GLN A 211 6.79 66.23 -27.77
CA GLN A 211 6.48 67.51 -27.13
C GLN A 211 7.65 68.50 -27.23
N GLU A 212 8.89 68.04 -27.40
CA GLU A 212 10.07 68.89 -27.64
C GLU A 212 10.25 69.27 -29.12
N GLU A 213 9.69 68.50 -30.06
CA GLU A 213 9.71 68.82 -31.51
C GLU A 213 8.57 69.75 -31.98
N ALA A 214 7.68 70.18 -31.07
CA ALA A 214 6.49 71.01 -31.37
C ALA A 214 6.64 72.49 -30.96
#